data_AF-A0A059CUP6-F1
#
_entry.id   AF-A0A059CUP6-F1
#
_cell.length_a   1.000
_cell.length_b   1.000
_cell.length_c   1.000
_cell.angle_alpha   90.00
_cell.angle_beta   90.00
_cell.angle_gamma   90.00
#
_symmetry.space_group_name_H-M   'P 1'
#
loop_
_entity.id
_entity.type
_entity.pdbx_description
1 polymer ?
#
loop_
_entity_poly.entity_id
_entity_poly.type
_entity_poly.pdbx_seq_one_letter_code
_entity_poly.pdbx_strand_id
1 'polypeptide(L)'
;MARPLRGACSLGRFLLEPEGRWGGLVRTTSQFHDFSSGGRTRSASDGRESNEENVSKKDLALQQALDQITSSFGKGSIMWLGRCVSHRQVPVISTGSFALDMALGIGGLPKGRVVEIFGPEASGKTTLALHVIAEAQKQG
;
A
#
# COMPACT_ATOMS: atom_id res chain seq x y z
N MET A 1 -44.27 15.15 -36.26
CA MET A 1 -43.42 16.01 -37.11
C MET A 1 -41.96 15.71 -36.80
N ALA A 2 -41.21 15.30 -37.84
CA ALA A 2 -39.76 15.21 -38.03
C ALA A 2 -38.81 14.70 -36.89
N ARG A 3 -38.27 13.49 -37.09
CA ARG A 3 -36.82 13.18 -36.99
C ARG A 3 -36.18 13.59 -38.35
N PRO A 4 -34.84 13.79 -38.57
CA PRO A 4 -33.71 13.09 -37.92
C PRO A 4 -32.32 13.84 -37.85
N LEU A 5 -31.35 13.17 -37.21
CA LEU A 5 -29.91 12.96 -37.55
C LEU A 5 -29.08 14.03 -38.31
N ARG A 6 -27.90 14.37 -37.76
CA ARG A 6 -26.56 14.57 -38.41
C ARG A 6 -25.60 15.07 -37.31
N GLY A 7 -24.36 14.62 -37.17
CA GLY A 7 -23.52 13.69 -37.91
C GLY A 7 -22.17 13.59 -37.18
N ALA A 8 -21.55 12.41 -37.26
CA ALA A 8 -20.18 12.21 -36.85
C ALA A 8 -19.22 12.98 -37.77
N CYS A 9 -18.12 13.50 -37.22
CA CYS A 9 -16.92 13.81 -37.98
C CYS A 9 -15.69 13.38 -37.17
N SER A 10 -15.21 12.18 -37.49
CA SER A 10 -13.90 11.65 -37.15
C SER A 10 -12.90 12.06 -38.23
N LEU A 11 -12.04 13.02 -37.93
CA LEU A 11 -10.80 13.37 -38.62
C LEU A 11 -9.91 13.93 -37.49
N GLY A 12 -8.77 13.38 -37.12
CA GLY A 12 -7.75 12.83 -37.99
C GLY A 12 -6.56 13.79 -37.99
N ARG A 13 -5.58 13.46 -37.14
CA ARG A 13 -4.12 13.68 -37.34
C ARG A 13 -3.49 15.06 -37.05
N PHE A 14 -2.47 14.96 -36.19
CA PHE A 14 -1.07 15.35 -36.44
C PHE A 14 -0.58 16.76 -36.04
N LEU A 15 0.50 16.71 -35.23
CA LEU A 15 1.59 17.67 -35.01
C LEU A 15 1.29 18.98 -34.25
N LEU A 16 1.82 19.08 -33.04
CA LEU A 16 3.12 19.72 -32.79
C LEU A 16 3.50 19.62 -31.29
N GLU A 17 4.70 19.09 -31.04
CA GLU A 17 5.39 19.13 -29.75
C GLU A 17 5.82 20.57 -29.40
N PRO A 18 6.18 20.81 -28.13
CA PRO A 18 7.49 21.41 -27.94
C PRO A 18 8.36 20.69 -26.90
N GLU A 19 9.66 20.78 -27.20
CA GLU A 19 10.82 20.25 -26.54
C GLU A 19 10.88 20.47 -25.02
N GLY A 20 11.37 19.44 -24.33
CA GLY A 20 11.75 19.45 -22.91
C GLY A 20 12.91 18.51 -22.64
N ARG A 21 13.98 18.69 -23.41
CA ARG A 21 15.30 18.06 -23.38
C ARG A 21 15.88 17.94 -21.96
N TRP A 22 15.96 16.72 -21.43
CA TRP A 22 16.98 16.29 -20.46
C TRP A 22 17.68 15.04 -20.98
N GLY A 23 18.79 15.28 -21.68
CA GLY A 23 19.74 14.25 -22.07
C GLY A 23 20.57 13.81 -20.87
N GLY A 24 20.76 12.50 -20.73
CA GLY A 24 21.59 11.88 -19.72
C GLY A 24 21.84 10.40 -19.99
N LEU A 25 22.07 10.06 -21.26
CA LEU A 25 22.52 8.74 -21.70
C LEU A 25 24.01 8.62 -21.39
N VAL A 26 24.36 8.01 -20.26
CA VAL A 26 25.69 7.43 -20.07
C VAL A 26 25.55 5.92 -20.21
N ARG A 27 25.75 5.46 -21.44
CA ARG A 27 26.12 4.07 -21.74
C ARG A 27 27.61 3.94 -21.46
N THR A 28 27.97 3.22 -20.41
CA THR A 28 29.32 2.64 -20.31
C THR A 28 29.21 1.14 -20.54
N THR A 29 29.67 0.74 -21.71
CA THR A 29 30.09 -0.61 -22.02
C THR A 29 31.42 -0.89 -21.31
N SER A 30 31.45 -1.77 -20.31
CA SER A 30 32.66 -2.54 -19.98
C SER A 30 32.26 -4.01 -20.09
N GLN A 31 32.48 -4.63 -21.24
CA GLN A 31 33.67 -5.45 -21.47
C GLN A 31 34.01 -6.35 -20.27
N PHE A 32 33.64 -7.61 -20.49
CA PHE A 32 34.24 -8.81 -19.92
C PHE A 32 35.76 -8.71 -19.81
N HIS A 33 36.28 -9.19 -18.69
CA HIS A 33 37.57 -9.85 -18.64
C HIS A 33 37.49 -11.04 -17.68
N ASP A 34 37.72 -12.22 -18.25
CA ASP A 34 37.95 -13.48 -17.54
C ASP A 34 39.15 -13.37 -16.60
N PHE A 35 38.95 -13.74 -15.33
CA PHE A 35 40.04 -13.97 -14.38
C PHE A 35 40.07 -15.46 -14.02
N SER A 36 40.82 -16.21 -14.80
CA SER A 36 41.19 -17.59 -14.52
C SER A 36 42.24 -17.62 -13.40
N SER A 37 41.89 -18.18 -12.25
CA SER A 37 42.87 -18.71 -11.30
C SER A 37 42.39 -20.06 -10.80
N GLY A 38 42.98 -21.12 -11.36
CA GLY A 38 42.80 -22.49 -10.90
C GLY A 38 43.31 -22.66 -9.47
N GLY A 39 42.44 -23.14 -8.60
CA GLY A 39 42.76 -23.58 -7.24
C GLY A 39 42.17 -24.96 -7.00
N ARG A 40 43.07 -25.94 -6.81
CA ARG A 40 42.80 -27.37 -6.67
C ARG A 40 41.83 -27.71 -5.53
N THR A 41 40.99 -28.69 -5.84
CA THR A 41 40.28 -29.65 -4.98
C THR A 41 40.67 -29.68 -3.51
N ARG A 42 39.67 -29.44 -2.65
CA ARG A 42 39.57 -30.08 -1.33
C ARG A 42 38.24 -30.81 -1.26
N SER A 43 38.34 -32.13 -1.40
CA SER A 43 37.27 -33.06 -1.09
C SER A 43 36.95 -32.96 0.40
N ALA A 44 35.75 -32.52 0.73
CA ALA A 44 35.12 -32.73 2.03
C ALA A 44 33.64 -33.01 1.77
N SER A 45 33.26 -34.22 2.12
CA SER A 45 31.99 -34.88 1.93
C SER A 45 30.88 -34.33 2.85
N ASP A 46 29.65 -34.54 2.38
CA ASP A 46 28.38 -34.62 3.10
C ASP A 46 27.70 -33.35 3.64
N GLY A 47 26.46 -33.16 3.15
CA GLY A 47 25.40 -32.48 3.90
C GLY A 47 24.75 -31.25 3.25
N ARG A 48 24.33 -31.31 1.97
CA ARG A 48 23.53 -30.23 1.35
C ARG A 48 22.31 -30.73 0.59
N GLU A 49 21.44 -31.50 1.25
CA GLU A 49 20.16 -31.92 0.63
C GLU A 49 18.92 -31.78 1.55
N SER A 50 19.01 -31.03 2.66
CA SER A 50 17.89 -30.95 3.62
C SER A 50 17.26 -29.56 3.80
N ASN A 51 17.71 -28.50 3.10
CA ASN A 51 17.23 -27.15 3.41
C ASN A 51 15.98 -26.73 2.59
N GLU A 52 15.89 -27.08 1.31
CA GLU A 52 14.78 -26.63 0.44
C GLU A 52 13.44 -27.31 0.76
N GLU A 53 13.43 -28.62 1.06
CA GLU A 53 12.21 -29.30 1.53
C GLU A 53 11.71 -28.77 2.88
N ASN A 54 12.61 -28.26 3.72
CA ASN A 54 12.22 -27.69 5.00
C ASN A 54 11.54 -26.32 4.83
N VAL A 55 11.90 -25.55 3.80
CA VAL A 55 11.24 -24.28 3.48
C VAL A 55 9.81 -24.54 3.03
N SER A 56 9.58 -25.50 2.13
CA SER A 56 8.22 -25.82 1.65
C SER A 56 7.33 -26.44 2.74
N LYS A 57 7.87 -27.29 3.61
CA LYS A 57 7.12 -27.84 4.77
C LYS A 57 6.73 -26.74 5.77
N LYS A 58 7.61 -25.75 6.00
CA LYS A 58 7.32 -24.59 6.86
C LYS A 58 6.24 -23.69 6.24
N ASP A 59 6.29 -23.44 4.95
CA ASP A 59 5.30 -22.61 4.26
C ASP A 59 3.91 -23.26 4.27
N LEU A 60 3.84 -24.58 4.10
CA LEU A 60 2.59 -25.34 4.18
C LEU A 60 2.00 -25.32 5.61
N ALA A 61 2.83 -25.54 6.63
CA ALA A 61 2.41 -25.44 8.03
C ALA A 61 1.95 -24.01 8.39
N LEU A 62 2.61 -22.99 7.84
CA LEU A 62 2.23 -21.59 8.01
C LEU A 62 0.86 -21.31 7.41
N GLN A 63 0.60 -21.76 6.17
CA GLN A 63 -0.71 -21.61 5.52
C GLN A 63 -1.83 -22.28 6.32
N GLN A 64 -1.60 -23.51 6.80
CA GLN A 64 -2.58 -24.21 7.64
C GLN A 64 -2.90 -23.45 8.93
N ALA A 65 -1.89 -22.88 9.60
CA ALA A 65 -2.11 -22.08 10.79
C ALA A 65 -2.88 -20.78 10.48
N LEU A 66 -2.58 -20.12 9.35
CA LEU A 66 -3.31 -18.93 8.89
C LEU A 66 -4.79 -19.25 8.63
N ASP A 67 -5.07 -20.39 8.02
CA ASP A 67 -6.44 -20.84 7.74
C ASP A 67 -7.21 -21.14 9.04
N GLN A 68 -6.56 -21.78 10.02
CA GLN A 68 -7.15 -22.05 11.33
C GLN A 68 -7.53 -20.76 12.08
N ILE A 69 -6.65 -19.76 12.05
CA ILE A 69 -6.89 -18.44 12.67
C ILE A 69 -8.01 -17.70 11.93
N THR A 70 -8.04 -17.77 10.61
CA THR A 70 -9.06 -17.10 9.80
C THR A 70 -10.44 -17.75 9.97
N SER A 71 -10.51 -19.08 10.12
CA SER A 71 -11.76 -19.80 10.38
C SER A 71 -12.30 -19.53 11.78
N SER A 72 -11.43 -19.46 12.79
CA SER A 72 -11.85 -19.27 14.19
C SER A 72 -12.23 -17.83 14.51
N PHE A 73 -11.50 -16.85 13.97
CA PHE A 73 -11.62 -15.44 14.34
C PHE A 73 -12.14 -14.52 13.22
N GLY A 74 -12.40 -15.08 12.02
CA GLY A 74 -12.97 -14.37 10.88
C GLY A 74 -11.94 -13.71 9.95
N LYS A 75 -12.43 -13.24 8.79
CA LYS A 75 -11.58 -12.61 7.75
C LYS A 75 -11.00 -11.28 8.24
N GLY A 76 -9.67 -11.22 8.38
CA GLY A 76 -8.94 -10.04 8.85
C GLY A 76 -8.36 -10.16 10.27
N SER A 77 -8.51 -11.32 10.92
CA SER A 77 -7.87 -11.62 12.21
C SER A 77 -6.35 -11.75 12.10
N ILE A 78 -5.86 -12.20 10.94
CA ILE A 78 -4.44 -12.26 10.60
C ILE A 78 -4.23 -11.74 9.18
N MET A 79 -3.27 -10.83 9.02
CA MET A 79 -2.98 -10.17 7.75
C MET A 79 -1.49 -9.90 7.63
N TRP A 80 -1.00 -9.86 6.41
CA TRP A 80 0.37 -9.42 6.14
C TRP A 80 0.47 -7.91 6.35
N LEU A 81 1.36 -7.48 7.25
CA LEU A 81 1.67 -6.07 7.43
C LEU A 81 2.22 -5.49 6.12
N GLY A 82 1.58 -4.45 5.58
CA GLY A 82 2.01 -3.78 4.34
C GLY A 82 1.39 -4.30 3.04
N ARG A 83 0.65 -5.42 3.04
CA ARG A 83 -0.22 -5.76 1.91
C ARG A 83 -1.53 -4.99 2.07
N CYS A 84 -1.69 -3.90 1.32
CA CYS A 84 -2.91 -3.08 1.34
C CYS A 84 -4.11 -3.88 0.83
N VAL A 85 -4.77 -4.62 1.72
CA VAL A 85 -6.08 -5.23 1.43
C VAL A 85 -7.10 -4.10 1.55
N SER A 86 -7.38 -3.46 0.40
CA SER A 86 -8.49 -2.55 0.11
C SER A 86 -8.92 -1.61 1.25
N HIS A 87 -8.75 -0.30 1.05
CA HIS A 87 -9.37 0.72 1.89
C HIS A 87 -10.88 0.45 1.97
N ARG A 88 -11.33 -0.26 3.03
CA ARG A 88 -12.74 -0.28 3.37
C ARG A 88 -13.11 1.18 3.58
N GLN A 89 -14.01 1.71 2.76
CA GLN A 89 -14.56 3.04 2.96
C GLN A 89 -15.34 2.99 4.27
N VAL A 90 -14.68 3.39 5.35
CA VAL A 90 -15.30 3.54 6.67
C VAL A 90 -15.89 4.94 6.70
N PRO A 91 -17.16 5.12 7.10
CA PRO A 91 -17.71 6.45 7.28
C PRO A 91 -16.92 7.20 8.35
N VAL A 92 -16.61 8.46 8.09
CA VAL A 92 -15.78 9.31 8.98
C VAL A 92 -16.57 10.50 9.53
N ILE A 93 -16.10 11.07 10.63
CA ILE A 93 -16.54 12.35 11.20
C ILE A 93 -15.35 13.29 11.17
N SER A 94 -15.51 14.52 10.66
CA SER A 94 -14.43 15.52 10.66
C SER A 94 -14.00 15.85 12.09
N THR A 95 -12.72 16.10 12.29
CA THR A 95 -12.19 16.56 13.59
C THR A 95 -12.48 18.04 13.87
N GLY A 96 -12.99 18.78 12.88
CA GLY A 96 -13.13 20.23 12.92
C GLY A 96 -11.85 20.99 12.55
N SER A 97 -10.76 20.28 12.25
CA SER A 97 -9.50 20.84 11.77
C SER A 97 -9.10 20.24 10.43
N PHE A 98 -9.11 21.06 9.38
CA PHE A 98 -8.75 20.62 8.02
C PHE A 98 -7.34 20.00 7.95
N ALA A 99 -6.39 20.58 8.67
CA ALA A 99 -5.01 20.08 8.70
C ALA A 99 -4.94 18.67 9.32
N LEU A 100 -5.72 18.41 10.37
CA LEU A 100 -5.74 17.12 11.04
C LEU A 100 -6.46 16.05 10.20
N ASP A 101 -7.56 16.42 9.56
CA ASP A 101 -8.32 15.51 8.67
C ASP A 101 -7.47 15.05 7.47
N MET A 102 -6.64 15.95 6.91
CA MET A 102 -5.66 15.58 5.88
C MET A 102 -4.53 14.70 6.43
N ALA A 103 -4.00 15.01 7.61
CA ALA A 103 -2.92 14.23 8.23
C ALA A 103 -3.34 12.77 8.53
N LEU A 104 -4.62 12.55 8.87
CA LEU A 104 -5.18 11.21 9.07
C LEU A 104 -5.33 10.42 7.76
N GLY A 105 -5.30 11.07 6.60
CA GLY A 105 -5.41 10.45 5.27
C GLY A 105 -6.80 9.90 4.92
N ILE A 106 -7.67 9.71 5.91
CA ILE A 106 -9.07 9.26 5.76
C ILE A 106 -10.09 10.41 5.86
N GLY A 107 -9.64 11.64 6.15
CA GLY A 107 -10.51 12.83 6.23
C GLY A 107 -11.25 13.03 7.55
N GLY A 108 -10.91 12.29 8.61
CA GLY A 108 -11.51 12.44 9.93
C GLY A 108 -11.39 11.19 10.80
N LEU A 109 -12.18 11.12 11.87
CA LEU A 109 -12.25 9.96 12.77
C LEU A 109 -13.20 8.88 12.23
N PRO A 110 -12.79 7.60 12.21
CA PRO A 110 -13.62 6.52 11.66
C PRO A 110 -14.76 6.13 12.61
N LYS A 111 -16.00 6.07 12.10
CA LYS A 111 -17.17 5.60 12.87
C LYS A 111 -17.06 4.11 13.16
N GLY A 112 -17.55 3.69 14.33
CA GLY A 112 -17.53 2.29 14.78
C GLY A 112 -16.14 1.79 15.20
N ARG A 113 -15.20 2.70 15.43
CA ARG A 113 -13.86 2.41 15.97
C ARG A 113 -13.62 3.23 17.23
N VAL A 114 -12.80 2.69 18.13
CA VAL A 114 -12.31 3.41 19.29
C VAL A 114 -11.06 4.19 18.88
N VAL A 115 -11.02 5.48 19.20
CA VAL A 115 -9.91 6.39 18.93
C VAL A 115 -9.39 6.92 20.25
N GLU A 116 -8.07 6.89 20.45
CA GLU A 116 -7.40 7.43 21.62
C GLU A 116 -6.68 8.73 21.27
N ILE A 117 -6.90 9.78 22.07
CA ILE A 117 -6.21 11.07 21.96
C ILE A 117 -5.42 11.27 23.26
N PHE A 118 -4.09 11.22 23.18
CA PHE A 118 -3.20 11.36 24.34
C PHE A 118 -2.29 12.58 24.19
N GLY A 119 -1.70 13.02 25.31
CA GLY A 119 -0.77 14.15 25.32
C GLY A 119 -0.73 14.91 26.65
N PRO A 120 0.20 15.87 26.81
CA PRO A 120 0.38 16.66 28.03
C PRO A 120 -0.89 17.38 28.48
N GLU A 121 -0.94 17.79 29.74
CA GLU A 121 -2.01 18.67 30.23
C GLU A 121 -2.05 19.98 29.42
N ALA A 122 -3.24 20.56 29.25
CA ALA A 122 -3.48 21.74 28.42
C ALA A 122 -3.14 21.64 26.90
N SER A 123 -2.76 20.47 26.37
CA SER A 123 -2.54 20.26 24.92
C SER A 123 -3.79 20.36 24.03
N GLY A 124 -4.98 20.55 24.61
CA GLY A 124 -6.22 20.70 23.86
C GLY A 124 -6.96 19.40 23.53
N LYS A 125 -6.63 18.27 24.18
CA LYS A 125 -7.33 16.97 23.99
C LYS A 125 -8.85 17.08 24.15
N THR A 126 -9.29 17.67 25.26
CA THR A 126 -10.72 17.89 25.56
C THR A 126 -11.35 18.84 24.54
N THR A 127 -10.64 19.89 24.15
CA THR A 127 -11.10 20.85 23.14
C THR A 127 -11.30 20.16 21.79
N LEU A 128 -10.37 19.31 21.37
CA LEU A 128 -10.48 18.52 20.14
C LEU A 128 -11.68 17.57 20.19
N ALA A 129 -11.87 16.87 21.31
CA ALA A 129 -13.01 15.98 21.50
C ALA A 129 -14.35 16.74 21.39
N LEU A 130 -14.44 17.95 21.97
CA LEU A 130 -15.63 18.79 21.85
C LEU A 130 -15.87 19.27 20.40
N HIS A 131 -14.81 19.56 19.64
CA HIS A 131 -14.95 19.90 18.21
C HIS A 131 -15.49 18.72 17.40
N VAL A 132 -14.98 17.51 17.63
CA VAL A 132 -15.49 16.29 17.00
C VAL A 132 -16.98 16.09 17.32
N ILE A 133 -17.39 16.31 18.57
CA ILE A 133 -18.80 16.22 18.98
C ILE A 133 -19.65 17.26 18.23
N ALA A 134 -19.18 18.50 18.13
CA ALA A 134 -19.89 19.55 17.39
C ALA A 134 -20.01 19.22 15.90
N GLU A 135 -18.97 18.69 15.27
CA GLU A 135 -19.01 18.25 13.87
C GLU A 135 -19.94 17.05 13.66
N ALA A 136 -19.95 16.10 14.60
CA ALA A 136 -20.91 14.99 14.58
C ALA A 136 -22.35 15.52 14.65
N GLN A 137 -22.64 16.44 15.58
CA GLN A 137 -23.97 17.03 15.76
C GLN A 137 -24.44 17.83 14.54
N LYS A 138 -23.54 18.51 13.82
CA LYS A 138 -23.86 19.21 12.57
C LYS A 138 -24.34 18.26 11.47
N GLN A 139 -23.90 17.01 11.49
CA GLN A 139 -24.21 16.01 10.48
C GLN A 139 -25.48 15.18 10.79
N GLY A 140 -26.14 15.44 11.93
CA GLY A 140 -27.37 14.77 12.39
C GLY A 140 -27.09 13.57 13.28
#